data_AF-A0A429RU95-F1
#
_entry.id   AF-A0A429RU95-F1
#
_cell.length_a   1.000
_cell.length_b   1.000
_cell.length_c   1.000
_cell.angle_alpha   90.00
_cell.angle_beta   90.00
_cell.angle_gamma   90.00
#
_symmetry.space_group_name_H-M   'P 1'
#
loop_
_entity.id
_entity.type
_entity.pdbx_description
1 polymer ?
#
loop_
_entity_poly.entity_id
_entity_poly.type
_entity_poly.pdbx_seq_one_letter_code
_entity_poly.pdbx_strand_id
1 'polypeptide(L)'
;KHTRKEIASEGSKPALKTHLGNIDRESRHLIRDLVANCGAGRVPVDLYMFISRLGLSLMMTLCYGRRMHLDDPLTAEIIDVEDQLLGLRSPSGNYLEYLPFLHRLPLTPLAQKAASLRDRRDAYVLRLKEEIEQKIMMGTHRPCLYTKNHFSAHPLSTSFNDSRHPCVVGACDGDEYRAVVYDPAGNASGPARGGFQCNP
;
A
#
# COMPACT_ATOMS: atom_id res chain seq x y z
N LYS A 1 -12.72 -11.86 -16.32
CA LYS A 1 -13.50 -12.71 -15.38
C LYS A 1 -12.64 -13.79 -14.72
N HIS A 2 -11.71 -14.46 -15.42
CA HIS A 2 -10.76 -15.43 -14.83
C HIS A 2 -9.77 -14.78 -13.83
N THR A 3 -9.16 -13.65 -14.22
CA THR A 3 -8.21 -12.88 -13.39
C THR A 3 -8.73 -12.55 -11.99
N ARG A 4 -9.99 -12.12 -11.88
CA ARG A 4 -10.60 -11.75 -10.59
C ARG A 4 -10.83 -12.96 -9.69
N LYS A 5 -11.10 -14.14 -10.26
CA LYS A 5 -11.32 -15.39 -9.51
C LYS A 5 -10.02 -15.95 -8.96
N GLU A 6 -8.94 -15.88 -9.75
CA GLU A 6 -7.61 -16.33 -9.34
C GLU A 6 -7.06 -15.44 -8.21
N ILE A 7 -7.14 -14.11 -8.36
CA ILE A 7 -6.76 -13.17 -7.30
C ILE A 7 -7.61 -13.38 -6.04
N ALA A 8 -8.93 -13.58 -6.20
CA ALA A 8 -9.82 -13.84 -5.06
C ALA A 8 -9.53 -15.18 -4.36
N SER A 9 -9.07 -16.20 -5.09
CA SER A 9 -8.66 -17.47 -4.48
C SER A 9 -7.39 -17.33 -3.65
N GLU A 10 -6.48 -16.45 -4.04
CA GLU A 10 -5.26 -16.14 -3.29
C GLU A 10 -5.53 -15.28 -2.05
N GLY A 11 -6.60 -14.47 -2.04
CA GLY A 11 -7.08 -13.73 -0.86
C GLY A 11 -8.04 -14.52 0.03
N SER A 12 -8.29 -15.79 -0.27
CA SER A 12 -9.30 -16.59 0.46
C SER A 12 -8.84 -16.98 1.87
N LYS A 13 -9.79 -17.28 2.76
CA LYS A 13 -9.53 -17.74 4.14
C LYS A 13 -8.43 -18.81 4.28
N PRO A 14 -8.33 -19.85 3.43
CA PRO A 14 -7.24 -20.82 3.50
C PRO A 14 -5.87 -20.23 3.10
N ALA A 15 -5.82 -19.32 2.13
CA ALA A 15 -4.58 -18.63 1.77
C ALA A 15 -4.12 -17.67 2.87
N LEU A 16 -5.05 -17.06 3.61
CA LEU A 16 -4.71 -16.28 4.80
C LEU A 16 -4.02 -17.14 5.89
N LYS A 17 -4.45 -18.42 6.06
CA LYS A 17 -3.82 -19.34 7.03
C LYS A 17 -2.34 -19.57 6.74
N THR A 18 -1.95 -19.64 5.46
CA THR A 18 -0.54 -19.74 5.06
C THR A 18 0.26 -18.46 5.33
N HIS A 19 -0.41 -17.32 5.49
CA HIS A 19 0.23 -16.03 5.74
C HIS A 19 0.20 -15.57 7.21
N LEU A 20 -0.46 -16.31 8.11
CA LEU A 20 -0.55 -15.98 9.54
C LEU A 20 0.83 -15.76 10.19
N GLY A 21 1.83 -16.57 9.84
CA GLY A 21 3.18 -16.40 10.36
C GLY A 21 3.84 -15.06 9.97
N ASN A 22 3.51 -14.53 8.79
CA ASN A 22 3.98 -13.20 8.37
C ASN A 22 3.21 -12.10 9.12
N ILE A 23 1.89 -12.26 9.28
CA ILE A 23 1.05 -11.30 10.01
C ILE A 23 1.49 -11.18 11.48
N ASP A 24 1.71 -12.31 12.17
CA ASP A 24 2.16 -12.31 13.55
C ASP A 24 3.54 -11.66 13.68
N ARG A 25 4.42 -11.90 12.72
CA ARG A 25 5.76 -11.31 12.70
C ARG A 25 5.72 -9.81 12.51
N GLU A 26 4.95 -9.32 11.54
CA GLU A 26 4.85 -7.89 11.25
C GLU A 26 4.07 -7.15 12.35
N SER A 27 3.05 -7.77 12.96
CA SER A 27 2.34 -7.24 14.13
C SER A 27 3.27 -7.11 15.35
N ARG A 28 4.12 -8.10 15.62
CA ARG A 28 5.14 -8.01 16.68
C ARG A 28 6.18 -6.93 16.38
N HIS A 29 6.53 -6.74 15.11
CA HIS A 29 7.44 -5.67 14.68
C HIS A 29 6.80 -4.30 14.94
N LEU A 30 5.54 -4.11 14.55
CA LEU A 30 4.76 -2.90 14.83
C LEU A 30 4.76 -2.56 16.33
N ILE A 31 4.43 -3.51 17.21
CA ILE A 31 4.39 -3.26 18.66
C ILE A 31 5.77 -2.86 19.19
N ARG A 32 6.84 -3.50 18.71
CA ARG A 32 8.21 -3.16 19.11
C ARG A 32 8.58 -1.74 18.69
N ASP A 33 8.27 -1.36 17.46
CA ASP A 33 8.54 -0.03 16.95
C ASP A 33 7.76 1.04 17.72
N LEU A 34 6.49 0.76 18.03
CA LEU A 34 5.67 1.65 18.85
C LEU A 34 6.22 1.81 20.26
N VAL A 35 6.59 0.72 20.93
CA VAL A 35 7.14 0.78 22.30
C VAL A 35 8.48 1.52 22.32
N ALA A 36 9.35 1.29 21.33
CA ALA A 36 10.63 1.98 21.20
C ALA A 36 10.45 3.49 21.01
N ASN A 37 9.47 3.91 20.20
CA ASN A 37 9.25 5.33 19.88
C ASN A 37 8.35 6.07 20.88
N CYS A 38 7.48 5.37 21.60
CA CYS A 38 6.53 5.98 22.55
C CYS A 38 7.13 6.20 23.95
N GLY A 39 8.25 5.54 24.28
CA GLY A 39 8.91 5.73 25.58
C GLY A 39 7.99 5.42 26.77
N ALA A 40 7.17 4.35 26.66
CA ALA A 40 6.14 3.97 27.63
C ALA A 40 5.03 5.03 27.84
N GLY A 41 4.51 5.62 26.76
CA GLY A 41 3.38 6.57 26.83
C GLY A 41 3.80 8.03 27.07
N ARG A 42 5.10 8.31 27.14
CA ARG A 42 5.63 9.65 27.44
C ARG A 42 5.70 10.55 26.22
N VAL A 43 5.80 9.96 25.03
CA VAL A 43 5.93 10.69 23.76
C VAL A 43 4.69 10.39 22.90
N PRO A 44 3.99 11.42 22.39
CA PRO A 44 2.92 11.20 21.43
C PRO A 44 3.51 10.67 20.13
N VAL A 45 2.94 9.59 19.60
CA VAL A 45 3.43 8.92 18.39
C VAL A 45 2.36 8.96 17.31
N ASP A 46 2.74 9.35 16.10
CA ASP A 46 1.84 9.28 14.95
C ASP A 46 1.71 7.83 14.48
N LEU A 47 0.58 7.20 14.82
CA LEU A 47 0.27 5.80 14.47
C LEU A 47 0.11 5.58 12.96
N TYR A 48 -0.18 6.63 12.19
CA TYR A 48 -0.44 6.51 10.76
C TYR A 48 0.74 5.85 10.04
N MET A 49 1.96 6.36 10.21
CA MET A 49 3.14 5.81 9.53
C MET A 49 3.40 4.34 9.90
N PHE A 50 3.16 3.96 11.16
CA PHE A 50 3.40 2.59 11.62
C PHE A 50 2.36 1.60 11.07
N ILE A 51 1.09 2.00 11.01
CA ILE A 51 0.01 1.18 10.45
C ILE A 51 0.16 1.07 8.94
N SER A 52 0.42 2.17 8.24
CA SER A 52 0.67 2.18 6.80
C SER A 52 1.87 1.30 6.43
N ARG A 53 2.96 1.35 7.20
CA ARG A 53 4.10 0.44 7.05
C ARG A 53 3.71 -1.03 7.23
N LEU A 54 2.89 -1.35 8.23
CA LEU A 54 2.43 -2.72 8.47
C LEU A 54 1.63 -3.25 7.25
N GLY A 55 0.65 -2.48 6.77
CA GLY A 55 -0.14 -2.82 5.58
C GLY A 55 0.74 -3.04 4.37
N LEU A 56 1.60 -2.06 4.08
CA LEU A 56 2.53 -2.10 2.97
C LEU A 56 3.49 -3.30 3.05
N SER A 57 4.04 -3.63 4.22
CA SER A 57 4.94 -4.76 4.41
C SER A 57 4.25 -6.11 4.13
N LEU A 58 2.99 -6.27 4.59
CA LEU A 58 2.21 -7.47 4.31
C LEU A 58 1.87 -7.59 2.83
N MET A 59 1.44 -6.50 2.21
CA MET A 59 1.12 -6.44 0.78
C MET A 59 2.33 -6.74 -0.08
N MET A 60 3.49 -6.14 0.21
CA MET A 60 4.73 -6.38 -0.53
C MET A 60 5.26 -7.80 -0.33
N THR A 61 5.05 -8.39 0.85
CA THR A 61 5.41 -9.79 1.09
C THR A 61 4.54 -10.73 0.27
N LEU A 62 3.25 -10.46 0.15
CA LEU A 62 2.33 -11.28 -0.63
C LEU A 62 2.56 -11.11 -2.15
N CYS A 63 2.78 -9.88 -2.59
CA CYS A 63 2.91 -9.53 -4.01
C CYS A 63 4.29 -9.88 -4.58
N TYR A 64 5.35 -9.42 -3.91
CA TYR A 64 6.73 -9.47 -4.39
C TYR A 64 7.66 -10.31 -3.50
N GLY A 65 7.17 -10.83 -2.37
CA GLY A 65 8.02 -11.58 -1.43
C GLY A 65 9.04 -10.70 -0.71
N ARG A 66 8.86 -9.37 -0.70
CA ARG A 66 9.75 -8.39 -0.09
C ARG A 66 9.10 -7.80 1.15
N ARG A 67 9.89 -7.62 2.21
CA ARG A 67 9.46 -6.91 3.43
C ARG A 67 9.89 -5.46 3.37
N MET A 68 9.07 -4.59 3.96
CA MET A 68 9.31 -3.16 4.03
C MET A 68 9.64 -2.74 5.45
N HIS A 69 10.56 -1.79 5.58
CA HIS A 69 11.09 -1.28 6.83
C HIS A 69 10.84 0.23 6.92
N LEU A 70 10.60 0.74 8.13
CA LEU A 70 10.33 2.17 8.32
C LEU A 70 11.53 3.03 7.91
N ASP A 71 12.75 2.51 8.11
CA ASP A 71 14.00 3.19 7.78
C ASP A 71 14.33 3.18 6.27
N ASP A 72 13.60 2.41 5.46
CA ASP A 72 13.83 2.34 4.01
C ASP A 72 13.17 3.56 3.33
N PRO A 73 13.94 4.42 2.64
CA PRO A 73 13.40 5.59 1.93
C PRO A 73 12.34 5.20 0.89
N LEU A 74 12.42 3.99 0.32
CA LEU A 74 11.41 3.49 -0.61
C LEU A 74 10.04 3.32 0.08
N THR A 75 10.03 2.86 1.33
CA THR A 75 8.81 2.66 2.10
C THR A 75 8.14 3.99 2.40
N ALA A 76 8.92 4.99 2.81
CA ALA A 76 8.42 6.34 3.05
C ALA A 76 7.86 6.98 1.77
N GLU A 77 8.54 6.79 0.63
CA GLU A 77 8.06 7.28 -0.66
C GLU A 77 6.74 6.61 -1.08
N ILE A 78 6.61 5.29 -0.94
CA ILE A 78 5.38 4.58 -1.31
C ILE A 78 4.20 5.09 -0.47
N ILE A 79 4.38 5.20 0.85
CA ILE A 79 3.33 5.69 1.76
C ILE A 79 2.92 7.13 1.39
N ASP A 80 3.87 8.02 1.08
CA ASP A 80 3.58 9.39 0.64
C ASP A 80 2.79 9.42 -0.68
N VAL A 81 3.20 8.64 -1.68
CA VAL A 81 2.53 8.61 -2.99
C VAL A 81 1.13 8.03 -2.88
N GLU A 82 0.95 6.96 -2.09
CA GLU A 82 -0.34 6.32 -1.87
C GLU A 82 -1.30 7.24 -1.11
N ASP A 83 -0.86 7.93 -0.06
CA ASP A 83 -1.70 8.90 0.66
C ASP A 83 -2.22 10.01 -0.27
N GLN A 84 -1.32 10.56 -1.11
CA GLN A 84 -1.70 11.58 -2.07
C GLN A 84 -2.66 11.03 -3.15
N LEU A 85 -2.45 9.79 -3.60
CA LEU A 85 -3.30 9.15 -4.59
C LEU A 85 -4.70 8.82 -4.02
N LEU A 86 -4.79 8.40 -2.77
CA LEU A 86 -6.04 8.22 -2.03
C LEU A 86 -6.77 9.57 -1.89
N GLY A 87 -6.05 10.63 -1.58
CA GLY A 87 -6.60 12.00 -1.56
C GLY A 87 -7.21 12.41 -2.92
N LEU A 88 -6.53 12.08 -4.02
CA LEU A 88 -7.04 12.35 -5.38
C LEU A 88 -8.27 11.52 -5.75
N ARG A 89 -8.45 10.33 -5.17
CA ARG A 89 -9.61 9.46 -5.40
C ARG A 89 -10.77 9.75 -4.44
N SER A 90 -10.55 10.55 -3.41
CA SER A 90 -11.59 10.91 -2.47
C SER A 90 -12.71 11.68 -3.18
N PRO A 91 -13.99 11.43 -2.83
CA PRO A 91 -15.11 12.24 -3.33
C PRO A 91 -14.91 13.73 -3.07
N SER A 92 -14.24 14.10 -1.97
CA SER A 92 -13.94 15.50 -1.66
C SER A 92 -12.74 16.08 -2.45
N GLY A 93 -11.86 15.22 -2.98
CA GLY A 93 -10.61 15.61 -3.64
C GLY A 93 -10.68 15.64 -5.17
N ASN A 94 -11.63 14.92 -5.77
CA ASN A 94 -11.74 14.81 -7.22
C ASN A 94 -12.80 15.73 -7.83
N TYR A 95 -12.54 17.05 -7.82
CA TYR A 95 -13.46 18.01 -8.43
C TYR A 95 -13.67 17.80 -9.95
N LEU A 96 -12.77 17.06 -10.62
CA LEU A 96 -12.91 16.71 -12.05
C LEU A 96 -14.02 15.68 -12.29
N GLU A 97 -14.35 14.84 -11.31
CA GLU A 97 -15.46 13.86 -11.43
C GLU A 97 -16.83 14.53 -11.40
N TYR A 98 -16.95 15.70 -10.78
CA TYR A 98 -18.21 16.45 -10.70
C TYR A 98 -18.49 17.31 -11.93
N LEU A 99 -17.47 17.62 -12.73
CA LEU A 99 -17.55 18.58 -13.83
C LEU A 99 -17.10 17.93 -15.14
N PRO A 100 -18.00 17.27 -15.89
CA PRO A 100 -17.67 16.45 -17.06
C PRO A 100 -16.99 17.24 -18.19
N PHE A 101 -17.14 18.57 -18.24
CA PHE A 101 -16.49 19.43 -19.23
C PHE A 101 -14.99 19.65 -18.95
N LEU A 102 -14.56 19.59 -17.69
CA LEU A 102 -13.16 19.79 -17.31
C LEU A 102 -12.27 18.61 -17.70
N HIS A 103 -12.85 17.43 -17.94
CA HIS A 103 -12.13 16.24 -18.39
C HIS A 103 -11.52 16.40 -19.80
N ARG A 104 -12.06 17.30 -20.63
CA ARG A 104 -11.55 17.59 -21.98
C ARG A 104 -10.48 18.68 -22.00
N LEU A 105 -10.19 19.32 -20.87
CA LEU A 105 -9.15 20.33 -20.77
C LEU A 105 -7.83 19.66 -20.36
N PRO A 106 -6.83 19.56 -21.26
CA PRO A 106 -5.65 18.74 -21.04
C PRO A 106 -4.66 19.27 -19.99
N LEU A 107 -4.96 20.38 -19.30
CA LEU A 107 -3.99 21.13 -18.49
C LEU A 107 -4.54 21.58 -17.13
N THR A 108 -5.35 20.75 -16.47
CA THR A 108 -5.75 21.07 -15.08
C THR A 108 -4.63 20.70 -14.11
N PRO A 109 -4.42 21.49 -13.03
CA PRO A 109 -3.37 21.21 -12.05
C PRO A 109 -3.56 19.86 -11.35
N LEU A 110 -4.81 19.42 -11.15
CA LEU A 110 -5.12 18.09 -10.61
C LEU A 110 -4.69 16.97 -11.57
N ALA A 111 -4.92 17.12 -12.88
CA ALA A 111 -4.48 16.15 -13.86
C ALA A 111 -2.95 16.05 -13.92
N GLN A 112 -2.24 17.19 -13.84
CA GLN A 112 -0.78 17.22 -13.77
C GLN A 112 -0.25 16.55 -12.49
N LYS A 113 -0.86 16.83 -11.34
CA LYS A 113 -0.52 16.17 -10.07
C LYS A 113 -0.79 14.66 -10.12
N ALA A 114 -1.91 14.25 -10.69
CA ALA A 114 -2.24 12.83 -10.86
C ALA A 114 -1.25 12.13 -11.80
N ALA A 115 -0.80 12.78 -12.87
CA ALA A 115 0.21 12.26 -13.78
C ALA A 115 1.56 12.09 -13.07
N SER A 116 2.05 13.10 -12.36
CA SER A 116 3.35 13.00 -11.66
C SER A 116 3.36 11.94 -10.56
N LEU A 117 2.27 11.77 -9.83
CA LEU A 117 2.13 10.71 -8.82
C LEU A 117 2.09 9.32 -9.46
N ARG A 118 1.46 9.18 -10.64
CA ARG A 118 1.51 7.93 -11.41
C ARG A 118 2.95 7.66 -11.84
N ASP A 119 3.65 8.62 -12.45
CA ASP A 119 5.02 8.42 -12.90
C ASP A 119 5.96 7.98 -11.76
N ARG A 120 5.84 8.59 -10.56
CA ARG A 120 6.59 8.18 -9.35
C ARG A 120 6.27 6.74 -8.94
N ARG A 121 4.99 6.38 -8.93
CA ARG A 121 4.54 5.01 -8.62
C ARG A 121 5.08 3.99 -9.60
N ASP A 122 4.98 4.30 -10.86
CA ASP A 122 5.41 3.41 -11.94
C ASP A 122 6.92 3.16 -11.85
N ALA A 123 7.71 4.17 -11.44
CA ALA A 123 9.15 4.04 -11.22
C ALA A 123 9.50 3.05 -10.09
N TYR A 124 8.89 3.16 -8.90
CA TYR A 124 9.19 2.21 -7.82
C TYR A 124 8.63 0.81 -8.09
N VAL A 125 7.49 0.68 -8.76
CA VAL A 125 6.94 -0.64 -9.09
C VAL A 125 7.77 -1.34 -10.15
N LEU A 126 8.32 -0.61 -11.12
CA LEU A 126 9.27 -1.16 -12.08
C LEU A 126 10.52 -1.72 -11.38
N ARG A 127 11.08 -0.97 -10.41
CA ARG A 127 12.22 -1.46 -9.61
C ARG A 127 11.88 -2.74 -8.85
N LEU A 128 10.71 -2.79 -8.21
CA LEU A 128 10.26 -3.99 -7.49
C LEU A 128 10.10 -5.21 -8.41
N LYS A 129 9.64 -4.98 -9.65
CA LYS A 129 9.56 -6.01 -10.69
C LYS A 129 10.94 -6.53 -11.09
N GLU A 130 11.87 -5.63 -11.38
CA GLU A 130 13.23 -6.00 -11.76
C GLU A 130 13.94 -6.79 -10.65
N GLU A 131 13.78 -6.38 -9.39
CA GLU A 131 14.35 -7.09 -8.24
C GLU A 131 13.83 -8.53 -8.09
N ILE A 132 12.53 -8.77 -8.30
CA ILE A 132 11.97 -10.12 -8.20
C ILE A 132 12.40 -10.98 -9.38
N GLU A 133 12.49 -10.42 -10.59
CA GLU A 133 13.01 -11.12 -11.77
C GLU A 133 14.48 -11.52 -11.59
N GLN A 134 15.30 -10.63 -11.03
CA GLN A 134 16.68 -10.96 -10.67
C GLN A 134 16.75 -12.12 -9.65
N LYS A 135 15.90 -12.10 -8.61
CA LYS A 135 15.82 -13.19 -7.62
C LYS A 135 15.35 -14.51 -8.24
N ILE A 136 14.47 -14.46 -9.23
CA ILE A 136 14.04 -15.64 -9.99
C ILE A 136 15.22 -16.19 -10.78
N MET A 137 15.97 -15.34 -11.50
CA MET A 137 17.16 -15.76 -12.26
C MET A 137 18.24 -16.36 -11.35
N MET A 138 18.42 -15.81 -10.15
CA MET A 138 19.36 -16.33 -9.16
C MET A 138 18.85 -17.57 -8.40
N GLY A 139 17.59 -17.97 -8.60
CA GLY A 139 16.98 -19.09 -7.87
C GLY A 139 16.73 -18.84 -6.37
N THR A 140 16.85 -17.59 -5.90
CA THR A 140 16.69 -17.21 -4.47
C THR A 140 15.32 -16.58 -4.16
N HIS A 141 14.38 -16.66 -5.10
CA HIS A 141 13.05 -16.11 -4.96
C HIS A 141 12.25 -16.77 -3.81
N ARG A 142 11.37 -16.00 -3.19
CA ARG A 142 10.38 -16.50 -2.23
C ARG A 142 9.06 -16.75 -2.95
N PRO A 143 8.25 -17.71 -2.50
CA PRO A 143 6.92 -17.92 -3.07
C PRO A 143 6.03 -16.71 -2.80
N CYS A 144 5.67 -15.97 -3.84
CA CYS A 144 4.76 -14.83 -3.82
C CYS A 144 3.82 -14.87 -5.03
N LEU A 145 2.86 -13.95 -5.08
CA LEU A 145 1.89 -13.88 -6.17
C LEU A 145 2.56 -13.63 -7.52
N TYR A 146 3.59 -12.77 -7.57
CA TYR A 146 4.35 -12.52 -8.80
C TYR A 146 5.02 -13.80 -9.32
N THR A 147 5.74 -14.53 -8.46
CA THR A 147 6.45 -15.75 -8.87
C THR A 147 5.46 -16.84 -9.28
N LYS A 148 4.34 -16.99 -8.56
CA LYS A 148 3.28 -17.94 -8.94
C LYS A 148 2.70 -17.62 -10.32
N ASN A 149 2.45 -16.34 -10.60
CA ASN A 149 1.97 -15.90 -11.91
C ASN A 149 3.03 -16.13 -13.01
N HIS A 150 4.31 -15.85 -12.72
CA HIS A 150 5.41 -16.05 -13.64
C HIS A 150 5.57 -17.51 -14.09
N PHE A 151 5.36 -18.47 -13.18
CA PHE A 151 5.43 -19.91 -13.48
C PHE A 151 4.08 -20.53 -13.87
N SER A 152 3.01 -19.73 -14.01
CA SER A 152 1.68 -20.22 -14.41
C SER A 152 1.65 -20.60 -15.89
N ALA A 153 0.86 -21.62 -16.24
CA ALA A 153 0.59 -21.99 -17.64
C ALA A 153 -0.12 -20.86 -18.42
N HIS A 154 -0.86 -20.00 -17.72
CA HIS A 154 -1.52 -18.83 -18.28
C HIS A 154 -1.18 -17.61 -17.41
N PRO A 155 -0.07 -16.91 -17.67
CA PRO A 155 0.30 -15.75 -16.89
C PRO A 155 -0.68 -14.61 -17.12
N LEU A 156 -1.14 -14.00 -16.04
CA LEU A 156 -1.86 -12.73 -16.05
C LEU A 156 -0.91 -11.62 -16.49
N SER A 157 -1.48 -10.60 -17.12
CA SER A 157 -0.75 -9.39 -17.52
C SER A 157 0.01 -8.81 -16.32
N THR A 158 1.32 -8.75 -16.47
CA THR A 158 2.23 -8.04 -15.55
C THR A 158 2.43 -6.58 -15.99
N SER A 159 1.67 -6.11 -16.99
CA SER A 159 1.72 -4.73 -17.43
C SER A 159 1.12 -3.82 -16.36
N PHE A 160 1.87 -2.79 -16.01
CA PHE A 160 1.53 -1.90 -14.92
C PHE A 160 0.36 -0.94 -15.25
N ASN A 161 0.19 -0.60 -16.53
CA ASN A 161 -0.99 0.11 -17.05
C ASN A 161 -2.25 -0.75 -17.05
N ASP A 162 -2.14 -2.05 -16.74
CA ASP A 162 -3.28 -2.94 -16.63
C ASP A 162 -3.87 -2.84 -15.23
N SER A 163 -5.07 -2.26 -15.12
CA SER A 163 -5.88 -2.24 -13.91
C SER A 163 -6.21 -3.65 -13.37
N ARG A 164 -5.87 -4.71 -14.12
CA ARG A 164 -5.96 -6.11 -13.69
C ARG A 164 -4.69 -6.63 -13.04
N HIS A 165 -3.64 -5.81 -12.85
CA HIS A 165 -2.41 -6.24 -12.20
C HIS A 165 -2.70 -6.65 -10.75
N PRO A 166 -2.46 -7.92 -10.35
CA PRO A 166 -2.87 -8.44 -9.05
C PRO A 166 -2.36 -7.62 -7.86
N CYS A 167 -1.12 -7.13 -7.97
CA CYS A 167 -0.46 -6.38 -6.92
C CYS A 167 -0.92 -4.90 -6.84
N VAL A 168 -1.46 -4.36 -7.94
CA VAL A 168 -1.99 -2.98 -7.98
C VAL A 168 -3.40 -2.96 -7.40
N VAL A 169 -4.23 -3.95 -7.73
CA VAL A 169 -5.59 -4.10 -7.18
C VAL A 169 -5.54 -4.32 -5.67
N GLY A 170 -4.67 -5.22 -5.19
CA GLY A 170 -4.56 -5.51 -3.76
C GLY A 170 -4.06 -4.33 -2.93
N ALA A 171 -3.09 -3.55 -3.43
CA ALA A 171 -2.58 -2.37 -2.71
C ALA A 171 -3.60 -1.22 -2.70
N CYS A 172 -4.27 -0.97 -3.83
CA CYS A 172 -5.26 0.11 -3.92
C CYS A 172 -6.52 -0.13 -3.08
N ASP A 173 -6.96 -1.38 -2.90
CA ASP A 173 -8.15 -1.71 -2.10
C ASP A 173 -7.82 -2.05 -0.62
N GLY A 174 -6.56 -2.41 -0.31
CA GLY A 174 -6.13 -2.84 1.03
C GLY A 174 -5.73 -1.71 1.98
N ASP A 175 -5.31 -0.57 1.43
CA ASP A 175 -4.76 0.57 2.19
C ASP A 175 -5.79 1.69 2.47
N GLU A 176 -7.09 1.38 2.46
CA GLU A 176 -8.14 2.30 2.93
C GLU A 176 -8.17 2.38 4.48
N TYR A 177 -7.03 2.66 5.10
CA TYR A 177 -6.91 2.97 6.52
C TYR A 177 -6.64 4.46 6.72
N ARG A 178 -7.57 5.31 6.28
CA ARG A 178 -7.64 6.67 6.81
C ARG A 178 -8.22 6.59 8.22
N ALA A 179 -7.36 6.33 9.20
CA ALA A 179 -7.74 6.45 10.60
C ALA A 179 -8.17 7.91 10.86
N VAL A 180 -9.44 8.14 11.13
CA VAL A 180 -9.93 9.42 11.65
C VAL A 180 -9.47 9.50 13.09
N VAL A 181 -8.52 10.39 13.38
CA VAL A 181 -8.13 10.71 14.75
C VAL A 181 -9.25 11.55 15.35
N TYR A 182 -9.88 11.02 16.40
CA TYR A 182 -10.85 11.75 17.22
C TYR A 182 -10.10 12.35 18.41
N ASP A 183 -10.27 13.65 18.63
CA ASP A 183 -9.87 14.31 19.86
C ASP A 183 -10.67 13.74 21.05
N PRO A 184 -10.18 13.74 22.31
CA PRO A 184 -10.98 13.43 23.51
C PRO A 184 -12.34 14.16 23.60
N ALA A 185 -12.55 15.25 22.86
CA ALA A 185 -13.85 15.92 22.73
C ALA A 185 -14.81 15.31 21.69
N GLY A 186 -14.44 14.23 20.99
CA GLY A 186 -15.29 13.53 20.02
C GLY A 186 -15.43 14.21 18.65
N ASN A 187 -14.66 15.28 18.40
CA ASN A 187 -14.67 15.96 17.10
C ASN A 187 -13.74 15.28 16.10
N ALA A 188 -14.25 15.02 14.89
CA ALA A 188 -13.45 14.56 13.76
C ALA A 188 -12.64 15.75 13.19
N SER A 189 -11.34 15.78 13.47
CA SER A 189 -10.43 16.66 12.74
C SER A 189 -10.16 16.06 11.34
N GLY A 190 -10.24 16.90 10.30
CA GLY A 190 -9.68 16.59 8.97
C GLY A 190 -8.18 16.24 9.04
N PRO A 191 -7.49 15.96 7.92
CA PRO A 191 -6.15 15.35 7.92
C PRO A 191 -5.15 16.26 8.64
N ALA A 192 -4.98 16.02 9.93
CA ALA A 192 -4.00 16.66 10.77
C ALA A 192 -3.15 15.52 11.33
N ARG A 193 -1.84 15.68 11.18
CA ARG A 193 -0.80 14.83 11.79
C ARG A 193 -0.95 14.92 13.32
N GLY A 194 -1.88 14.15 13.87
CA GLY A 194 -2.21 14.13 15.29
C GLY A 194 -1.70 12.84 15.90
N GLY A 195 -0.62 12.94 16.69
CA GLY A 195 -0.06 11.82 17.42
C GLY A 195 -1.07 11.25 18.42
N PHE A 196 -1.12 9.93 18.53
CA PHE A 196 -1.88 9.25 19.56
C PHE A 196 -1.12 9.30 20.89
N GLN A 197 -1.84 9.61 21.96
CA GLN A 197 -1.37 9.48 23.33
C GLN A 197 -1.84 8.11 23.85
N CYS A 198 -0.93 7.15 23.96
CA CYS A 198 -1.21 5.90 24.65
C CYS A 198 -1.22 6.18 26.16
N ASN A 199 -2.40 6.30 26.75
CA ASN A 199 -2.55 6.35 28.21
C ASN A 199 -2.36 4.94 28.82
N PRO A 200 -1.82 4.86 30.05
CA PRO A 200 -1.47 3.62 30.73
C PRO A 200 -2.68 2.74 31.09
#